data_AF-A0A376P763-F1
#
_entry.id   AF-A0A376P763-F1
#
_cell.length_a   1.000
_cell.length_b   1.000
_cell.length_c   1.000
_cell.angle_alpha   90.00
_cell.angle_beta   90.00
_cell.angle_gamma   90.00
#
_symmetry.space_group_name_H-M   'P 1'
#
loop_
_entity.id
_entity.type
_entity.pdbx_description
1 polymer ?
#
loop_
_entity_poly.entity_id
_entity_poly.type
_entity_poly.pdbx_seq_one_letter_code
_entity_poly.pdbx_strand_id
1 'polypeptide(L)' 'MSTLSTSSPMQLALVDYLSTRRYDAHLRRLRRQLAERKQRAWQALLRYLPAEVKIHHSDSGYFLWLELPSR' A
#
# COMPACT_ATOMS: atom_id res chain seq x y z
N MET A 1 8.52 -19.82 -28.39
CA MET A 1 8.06 -18.86 -27.34
C MET A 1 8.15 -19.56 -26.00
N SER A 2 9.19 -19.29 -25.21
CA SER A 2 9.26 -19.81 -23.84
C SER A 2 8.48 -18.89 -22.93
N THR A 3 7.29 -19.30 -22.51
CA THR A 3 6.60 -18.65 -21.39
C THR A 3 7.51 -18.81 -20.19
N LEU A 4 8.03 -17.70 -19.65
CA LEU A 4 8.84 -17.68 -18.43
C LEU A 4 7.90 -18.01 -17.25
N SER A 5 7.47 -19.27 -17.18
CA SER A 5 6.69 -19.80 -16.09
C SER A 5 7.56 -19.73 -14.85
N THR A 6 7.04 -19.11 -13.79
CA THR A 6 7.60 -19.20 -12.44
C THR A 6 7.89 -20.68 -12.15
N SER A 7 9.04 -20.98 -11.53
CA SER A 7 9.45 -22.36 -11.27
C SER A 7 8.37 -23.14 -10.52
N SER A 8 8.16 -24.42 -10.86
CA SER A 8 7.10 -25.25 -10.25
C SER A 8 7.11 -25.25 -8.71
N PRO A 9 8.26 -25.25 -8.01
CA PRO A 9 8.28 -25.13 -6.54
C PRO A 9 7.70 -23.82 -6.02
N MET A 10 7.95 -22.71 -6.71
CA MET A 10 7.40 -21.40 -6.34
C MET A 10 5.90 -21.34 -6.60
N GLN A 11 5.42 -21.96 -7.69
CA GLN A 11 3.99 -22.07 -7.97
C GLN A 11 3.27 -22.87 -6.87
N LEU A 12 3.83 -24.01 -6.45
CA LEU A 12 3.24 -24.84 -5.39
C LEU A 12 3.23 -24.11 -4.03
N ALA A 13 4.35 -23.46 -3.66
CA ALA A 13 4.41 -22.66 -2.44
C ALA A 13 3.39 -21.51 -2.43
N LEU A 14 3.14 -20.89 -3.58
CA LEU A 14 2.15 -19.83 -3.72
C LEU A 14 0.71 -20.39 -3.61
N VAL A 15 0.45 -21.55 -4.22
CA VAL A 15 -0.84 -22.26 -4.08
C VAL A 15 -1.10 -22.59 -2.60
N ASP A 16 -0.15 -23.17 -1.88
CA ASP A 16 -0.29 -23.49 -0.46
C ASP A 16 -0.49 -22.22 0.39
N TYR A 17 0.26 -21.16 0.08
CA TYR A 17 0.14 -19.90 0.79
C TYR A 17 -1.23 -19.24 0.58
N LEU A 18 -1.76 -19.25 -0.65
CA LEU A 18 -3.07 -18.70 -0.99
C LEU A 18 -4.22 -19.58 -0.49
N SER A 19 -4.06 -20.90 -0.51
CA SER A 19 -5.10 -21.87 -0.10
C SER A 19 -5.26 -21.94 1.41
N THR A 20 -4.32 -21.39 2.18
CA THR A 20 -4.40 -21.32 3.64
C THR A 20 -4.96 -19.98 4.10
N ARG A 21 -5.62 -19.94 5.29
CA ARG A 21 -6.07 -18.69 5.94
C ARG A 21 -4.94 -17.70 6.27
N ARG A 22 -3.68 -18.07 6.01
CA ARG A 22 -2.47 -17.27 6.23
C ARG A 22 -2.43 -16.07 5.29
N TYR A 23 -2.89 -16.21 4.05
CA TYR A 23 -2.96 -15.10 3.10
C TYR A 23 -3.94 -14.01 3.56
N ASP A 24 -5.16 -14.39 3.96
CA ASP A 24 -6.15 -13.43 4.46
C ASP A 24 -5.69 -12.72 5.73
N ALA A 25 -5.08 -13.47 6.67
CA ALA A 25 -4.51 -12.90 7.88
C ALA A 25 -3.37 -11.92 7.56
N HIS A 26 -2.50 -12.27 6.60
CA HIS A 26 -1.44 -11.40 6.12
C HIS A 26 -2.00 -10.13 5.47
N LEU A 27 -2.98 -10.25 4.57
CA LEU A 27 -3.62 -9.10 3.93
C LEU A 27 -4.31 -8.17 4.93
N ARG A 28 -5.00 -8.71 5.95
CA ARG A 28 -5.59 -7.88 7.02
C ARG A 28 -4.51 -7.11 7.78
N ARG A 29 -3.40 -7.76 8.13
CA ARG A 29 -2.26 -7.12 8.79
C ARG A 29 -1.65 -6.04 7.90
N LEU A 30 -1.42 -6.34 6.62
CA LEU A 30 -0.83 -5.42 5.65
C LEU A 30 -1.71 -4.19 5.47
N ARG A 31 -3.03 -4.37 5.29
CA ARG A 31 -3.98 -3.25 5.18
C ARG A 31 -3.94 -2.34 6.40
N ARG A 32 -3.93 -2.90 7.61
CA ARG A 32 -3.81 -2.12 8.85
C ARG A 32 -2.50 -1.33 8.90
N GLN A 33 -1.37 -1.99 8.60
CA GLN A 33 -0.06 -1.33 8.61
C GLN A 33 0.05 -0.20 7.59
N LEU A 34 -0.51 -0.38 6.39
CA LEU A 34 -0.52 0.67 5.36
C LEU A 34 -1.42 1.85 5.76
N ALA A 35 -2.58 1.60 6.36
CA ALA A 35 -3.45 2.65 6.88
C ALA A 35 -2.76 3.47 7.98
N GLU A 36 -2.11 2.82 8.94
CA GLU A 36 -1.33 3.48 10.00
C GLU A 36 -0.17 4.31 9.44
N ARG A 37 0.51 3.81 8.40
CA ARG A 37 1.61 4.54 7.73
C ARG A 37 1.08 5.76 6.98
N LYS A 38 -0.01 5.62 6.23
CA LYS A 38 -0.69 6.71 5.52
C LYS A 38 -1.09 7.82 6.49
N GLN A 39 -1.70 7.46 7.62
CA GLN A 39 -2.13 8.43 8.62
C GLN A 39 -0.96 9.21 9.24
N ARG A 40 0.14 8.53 9.57
CA ARG A 40 1.35 9.18 10.09
C ARG A 40 1.99 10.11 9.05
N ALA A 41 2.06 9.67 7.80
CA ALA A 41 2.57 10.51 6.71
C ALA A 41 1.70 11.75 6.52
N TRP A 42 0.37 11.59 6.50
CA TRP A 42 -0.58 12.69 6.42
C TRP A 42 -0.39 13.72 7.54
N GLN A 43 -0.29 13.27 8.79
CA GLN A 43 -0.05 14.15 9.94
C GLN A 43 1.30 14.89 9.84
N ALA A 44 2.36 14.20 9.38
CA ALA A 44 3.66 14.82 9.18
C ALA A 44 3.60 15.88 8.07
N LEU A 45 2.93 15.60 6.97
CA LEU A 45 2.77 16.54 5.86
C LEU A 45 2.00 17.80 6.31
N LEU A 46 0.91 17.65 7.07
CA LEU A 46 0.19 18.79 7.66
C LEU A 46 1.06 19.65 8.60
N ARG A 47 2.05 19.04 9.25
CA ARG A 47 2.95 19.75 10.19
C ARG A 47 4.07 20.49 9.48
N TYR A 48 4.61 19.93 8.41
CA TYR A 48 5.86 20.40 7.79
C TYR A 48 5.65 21.12 6.46
N LEU A 49 4.54 20.89 5.76
CA LEU A 49 4.25 21.59 4.52
C LEU A 49 3.62 22.97 4.79
N PRO A 50 3.88 23.93 3.90
CA PRO A 50 3.26 25.25 3.99
C PRO A 50 1.78 25.13 3.58
N ALA A 51 0.95 26.06 4.07
CA ALA A 51 -0.51 25.96 4.00
C ALA A 51 -1.08 25.99 2.57
N GLU A 52 -0.28 26.45 1.62
CA GLU A 52 -0.59 26.53 0.20
C GLU A 52 -0.58 25.16 -0.49
N VAL A 53 0.08 24.15 0.10
CA VAL A 53 0.06 22.78 -0.42
C VAL A 53 -1.23 22.11 -0.01
N LYS A 54 -2.09 21.79 -0.98
CA LYS A 54 -3.29 21.00 -0.71
C LYS A 54 -2.93 19.54 -0.69
N ILE A 55 -3.38 18.85 0.35
CA ILE A 55 -3.20 17.42 0.49
C ILE A 55 -4.58 16.78 0.36
N HIS A 56 -4.74 15.85 -0.58
CA HIS A 56 -6.00 15.14 -0.78
C HIS A 56 -5.99 13.83 0.02
N HIS A 57 -6.88 13.77 1.01
CA HIS A 57 -7.11 12.55 1.79
C HIS A 57 -8.21 11.70 1.15
N SER A 58 -7.97 10.40 1.06
CA SER A 58 -8.96 9.40 0.67
C SER A 58 -8.95 8.30 1.73
N ASP A 59 -10.12 7.77 2.09
CA ASP A 59 -10.20 6.67 3.07
C ASP A 59 -9.74 5.33 2.48
N SER A 60 -9.56 5.27 1.16
CA SER A 60 -9.15 4.08 0.41
C SER A 60 -7.72 4.18 -0.10
N GLY A 61 -7.12 3.01 -0.36
CA GLY A 61 -5.74 2.91 -0.81
C GLY A 61 -4.72 3.45 0.21
N TYR A 62 -3.45 3.45 -0.16
CA TYR A 62 -2.35 3.86 0.72
C TYR A 62 -1.56 5.08 0.20
N PHE A 63 -1.97 5.66 -0.93
CA PHE A 63 -1.37 6.85 -1.51
C PHE A 63 -1.94 8.13 -0.91
N LEU A 64 -1.12 9.19 -0.86
CA LEU A 64 -1.50 10.55 -0.55
C LEU A 64 -1.20 11.41 -1.78
N TRP A 65 -2.16 12.23 -2.18
CA TRP A 65 -2.00 13.14 -3.32
C TRP A 65 -1.75 14.55 -2.82
N LEU A 66 -0.80 15.22 -3.45
CA LEU A 66 -0.33 16.56 -3.09
C LEU A 66 -0.47 17.45 -4.32
N GLU A 67 -1.16 18.56 -4.17
CA GLU A 67 -1.23 19.65 -5.15
C GLU A 67 -0.32 20.76 -4.65
N LEU A 68 0.77 21.00 -5.39
CA LEU A 68 1.69 22.09 -5.09
C LEU A 68 1.13 23.42 -5.64
N PRO A 69 1.41 24.55 -4.99
CA PRO A 69 0.97 25.84 -5.47
C PRO A 69 1.53 26.12 -6.88
N SER A 70 0.68 26.75 -7.70
CA SER A 70 1.13 27.35 -8.95
C SER A 70 2.05 28.51 -8.62
N ARG A 71 3.18 28.60 -9.32
CA ARG A 71 4.24 29.57 -9.07
C ARG A 71 3.75 31.01 -9.21
#